data_AF-A0A1Q6FWJ1-F1
#
_entry.id   AF-A0A1Q6FWJ1-F1
#
_cell.length_a   1.000
_cell.length_b   1.000
_cell.length_c   1.000
_cell.angle_alpha   90.00
_cell.angle_beta   90.00
_cell.angle_gamma   90.00
#
_symmetry.space_group_name_H-M   'P 1'
#
loop_
_entity.id
_entity.type
_entity.pdbx_description
1 polymer ?
#
loop_
_entity_poly.entity_id
_entity_poly.type
_entity_poly.pdbx_seq_one_letter_code
_entity_poly.pdbx_strand_id
1 'polypeptide(L)'
;MPDTMTPQQRHLCMSHNRSRDTRPELAVRRELWRRGYRYRVNVRKLPGTPDIVLGKYRTVIFVNGCFWHGHKGCRKYTVPKSNAAFWKAKVARNRERDMLDCQRLETIGWNVVTVWECELDKAHLAQTVDRIETELEAGRVKWEDYRQRRRQDRQFAIEQARRRREIAAIVEAELSQQFGTEIRFARTRGYDEEL
;
A
#
# COMPACT_ATOMS: atom_id res chain seq x y z
N MET A 1 -27.89 0.36 -1.70
CA MET A 1 -28.68 0.43 -0.46
C MET A 1 -29.24 1.84 -0.31
N PRO A 2 -30.54 2.03 -0.02
CA PRO A 2 -31.06 3.34 0.38
C PRO A 2 -30.44 3.78 1.70
N ASP A 3 -30.28 5.09 1.90
CA ASP A 3 -29.73 5.65 3.13
C ASP A 3 -30.73 5.48 4.28
N THR A 4 -30.36 4.69 5.29
CA THR A 4 -31.19 4.44 6.47
C THR A 4 -30.90 5.40 7.62
N MET A 5 -29.90 6.28 7.50
CA MET A 5 -29.49 7.21 8.55
C MET A 5 -30.08 8.60 8.31
N THR A 6 -30.42 9.31 9.39
CA THR A 6 -30.71 10.75 9.30
C THR A 6 -29.44 11.54 8.95
N PRO A 7 -29.54 12.78 8.43
CA PRO A 7 -28.36 13.61 8.15
C PRO A 7 -27.43 13.78 9.36
N GLN A 8 -27.99 13.95 10.56
CA GLN A 8 -27.21 14.06 11.81
C GLN A 8 -26.49 12.75 12.17
N GLN A 9 -27.17 11.61 12.05
CA GLN A 9 -26.56 10.29 12.28
C GLN A 9 -25.44 10.00 11.28
N ARG A 10 -25.64 10.35 10.00
CA ARG A 10 -24.59 10.24 8.98
C ARG A 10 -23.40 11.13 9.31
N HIS A 11 -23.64 12.38 9.68
CA HIS A 11 -22.57 13.32 10.04
C HIS A 11 -21.72 12.76 11.19
N LEU A 12 -22.37 12.25 12.24
CA LEU A 12 -21.70 11.59 13.37
C LEU A 12 -20.94 10.33 12.94
N CYS A 13 -21.54 9.49 12.08
CA CYS A 13 -20.87 8.29 11.57
C CYS A 13 -19.61 8.66 10.75
N MET A 14 -19.69 9.68 9.91
CA MET A 14 -18.57 10.14 9.09
C MET A 14 -17.48 10.80 9.95
N SER A 15 -17.84 11.53 11.00
CA SER A 15 -16.86 12.17 11.90
C SER A 15 -16.05 11.16 12.72
N HIS A 16 -16.59 9.97 12.96
CA HIS A 16 -15.90 8.88 13.65
C HIS A 16 -14.98 8.06 12.74
N ASN A 17 -15.00 8.29 11.42
CA ASN A 17 -14.13 7.58 10.49
C ASN A 17 -12.68 8.09 10.62
N ARG A 18 -11.81 7.27 11.22
CA ARG A 18 -10.41 7.60 11.44
C ARG A 18 -9.58 7.29 10.20
N SER A 19 -8.57 8.11 9.94
CA SER A 19 -7.62 7.91 8.84
C SER A 19 -6.45 6.98 9.18
N ARG A 20 -6.31 6.57 10.43
CA ARG A 20 -5.26 5.68 10.94
C ARG A 20 -5.75 4.91 12.15
N ASP A 21 -5.03 3.84 12.48
CA ASP A 21 -5.30 2.97 13.62
C ASP A 21 -6.72 2.40 13.56
N THR A 22 -7.15 2.10 12.33
CA THR A 22 -8.44 1.47 12.08
C THR A 22 -8.44 0.04 12.62
N ARG A 23 -9.63 -0.51 12.87
CA ARG A 23 -9.79 -1.90 13.34
C ARG A 23 -9.05 -2.93 12.46
N PRO A 24 -9.13 -2.90 11.12
CA PRO A 24 -8.38 -3.82 10.27
C PRO A 24 -6.85 -3.63 10.38
N GLU A 25 -6.36 -2.38 10.40
CA GLU A 25 -4.92 -2.12 10.61
C GLU A 25 -4.43 -2.74 11.93
N LEU A 26 -5.16 -2.50 13.02
CA LEU A 26 -4.80 -3.01 14.33
C LEU A 26 -4.84 -4.54 14.40
N ALA A 27 -5.72 -5.20 13.65
CA ALA A 27 -5.78 -6.65 13.58
C ALA A 27 -4.50 -7.22 12.97
N VAL A 28 -4.08 -6.72 11.81
CA VAL A 28 -2.83 -7.13 11.14
C VAL A 28 -1.62 -6.84 12.02
N ARG A 29 -1.57 -5.64 12.60
CA ARG A 29 -0.47 -5.21 13.50
C ARG A 29 -0.30 -6.14 14.70
N ARG A 30 -1.41 -6.48 15.38
CA ARG A 30 -1.39 -7.38 16.54
C ARG A 30 -0.96 -8.79 16.15
N GLU A 31 -1.44 -9.28 15.01
CA GLU A 31 -1.09 -10.61 14.50
C GLU A 31 0.40 -10.70 14.17
N LEU A 32 0.92 -9.78 13.36
CA LEU A 32 2.33 -9.72 13.00
C LEU A 32 3.24 -9.59 14.24
N TRP A 33 2.83 -8.78 15.23
CA TRP A 33 3.58 -8.65 16.47
C TRP A 33 3.64 -9.96 17.26
N ARG A 34 2.52 -10.68 17.36
CA ARG A 34 2.43 -11.98 18.05
C ARG A 34 3.33 -13.01 17.39
N ARG A 35 3.45 -12.95 16.06
CA ARG A 35 4.31 -13.82 15.26
C ARG A 35 5.79 -13.38 15.23
N GLY A 36 6.15 -12.34 15.98
CA GLY A 36 7.53 -11.92 16.18
C GLY A 36 8.05 -10.87 15.20
N TYR A 37 7.23 -10.41 14.25
CA TYR A 37 7.63 -9.37 13.32
C TYR A 37 7.73 -8.00 14.01
N ARG A 38 8.66 -7.19 13.53
CA ARG A 38 8.85 -5.80 13.93
C ARG A 38 8.71 -4.92 12.71
N TYR A 39 7.99 -3.82 12.89
CA TYR A 39 7.60 -2.94 11.81
C TYR A 39 7.52 -1.50 12.28
N ARG A 40 7.61 -0.58 11.32
CA ARG A 40 7.25 0.83 11.50
C ARG A 40 5.84 1.05 10.95
N VAL A 41 5.12 2.03 11.46
CA VAL A 41 3.76 2.35 11.02
C VAL A 41 3.70 3.75 10.44
N ASN A 42 2.80 3.98 9.48
CA ASN A 42 2.48 5.31 8.92
C ASN A 42 3.71 6.12 8.49
N VAL A 43 4.59 5.50 7.72
CA VAL A 43 5.88 6.09 7.33
C VAL A 43 5.68 7.13 6.23
N ARG A 44 5.63 8.41 6.60
CA ARG A 44 5.43 9.54 5.66
C ARG A 44 6.59 9.78 4.68
N LYS A 45 7.77 9.22 4.95
CA LYS A 45 8.93 9.31 4.05
C LYS A 45 8.73 8.45 2.78
N LEU A 46 7.78 7.50 2.79
CA LEU A 46 7.49 6.62 1.66
C LEU A 46 6.21 7.07 0.92
N PRO A 47 6.12 6.84 -0.40
CA PRO A 47 4.89 7.09 -1.18
C PRO A 47 3.67 6.39 -0.57
N GLY A 48 2.51 7.02 -0.64
CA GLY A 48 1.27 6.51 -0.05
C GLY A 48 1.18 6.46 1.48
N THR A 49 2.26 6.78 2.22
CA THR A 49 2.33 6.60 3.69
C THR A 49 1.85 5.21 4.12
N PRO A 50 2.62 4.15 3.84
CA PRO A 50 2.17 2.78 4.08
C PRO A 50 1.82 2.53 5.55
N ASP A 51 0.79 1.74 5.79
CA ASP A 51 0.29 1.44 7.14
C ASP A 51 1.33 0.71 7.98
N ILE A 52 2.06 -0.21 7.34
CA ILE A 52 3.08 -1.06 7.96
C ILE A 52 4.29 -1.14 7.02
N VAL A 53 5.48 -0.95 7.56
CA VAL A 53 6.75 -1.01 6.83
C VAL A 53 7.71 -1.96 7.53
N LEU A 54 8.16 -2.98 6.78
CA LEU A 54 9.07 -4.02 7.21
C LEU A 54 10.41 -3.88 6.49
N GLY A 55 11.29 -3.04 7.03
CA GLY A 55 12.57 -2.69 6.39
C GLY A 55 13.50 -3.88 6.14
N LYS A 56 13.58 -4.84 7.08
CA LYS A 56 14.37 -6.08 6.93
C LYS A 56 13.97 -6.89 5.70
N TYR A 57 12.67 -6.90 5.39
CA TYR A 57 12.07 -7.70 4.32
C TYR A 57 11.92 -6.89 3.02
N ARG A 58 12.26 -5.59 3.05
CA ARG A 58 12.04 -4.64 1.96
C ARG A 58 10.58 -4.64 1.49
N THR A 59 9.64 -4.77 2.42
CA THR A 59 8.20 -4.89 2.13
C THR A 59 7.40 -3.81 2.86
N VAL A 60 6.41 -3.26 2.17
CA VAL A 60 5.37 -2.38 2.74
C VAL A 60 4.01 -3.05 2.61
N ILE A 61 3.14 -2.80 3.57
CA ILE A 61 1.77 -3.34 3.58
C ILE A 61 0.79 -2.18 3.65
N PHE A 62 -0.17 -2.17 2.73
CA PHE A 62 -1.35 -1.32 2.75
C PHE A 62 -2.57 -2.11 3.20
N VAL A 63 -3.29 -1.58 4.18
CA VAL A 63 -4.53 -2.18 4.72
C VAL A 63 -5.71 -1.38 4.22
N ASN A 64 -6.26 -1.80 3.08
CA ASN A 64 -7.27 -1.04 2.36
C ASN A 64 -8.69 -1.39 2.83
N GLY A 65 -9.45 -0.36 3.18
CA GLY A 65 -10.90 -0.47 3.35
C GLY A 65 -11.58 -0.76 2.01
N CYS A 66 -12.35 -1.85 1.92
CA CYS A 66 -13.00 -2.29 0.68
C CYS A 66 -13.92 -1.22 0.10
N PHE A 67 -14.64 -0.48 0.96
CA PHE A 67 -15.51 0.61 0.52
C PHE A 67 -14.72 1.78 -0.09
N TRP A 68 -13.67 2.24 0.59
CA TRP A 68 -12.93 3.47 0.23
C TRP A 68 -12.03 3.31 -0.99
N HIS A 69 -11.50 2.10 -1.19
CA HIS A 69 -10.60 1.76 -2.30
C HIS A 69 -11.27 0.89 -3.37
N GLY A 70 -12.56 0.60 -3.23
CA GLY A 70 -13.36 -0.02 -4.30
C GLY A 70 -12.97 -1.45 -4.64
N HIS A 71 -12.91 -2.34 -3.64
CA HIS A 71 -12.57 -3.75 -3.84
C HIS A 71 -13.57 -4.43 -4.80
N LYS A 72 -13.10 -4.87 -5.97
CA LYS A 72 -13.92 -5.54 -6.98
C LYS A 72 -14.43 -6.89 -6.44
N GLY A 73 -15.69 -7.22 -6.71
CA GLY A 73 -16.29 -8.49 -6.29
C GLY A 73 -16.54 -8.62 -4.77
N CYS A 74 -16.27 -7.58 -3.98
CA CYS A 74 -16.44 -7.63 -2.54
C CYS A 74 -17.82 -7.13 -2.09
N ARG A 75 -18.48 -7.88 -1.19
CA ARG A 75 -19.76 -7.48 -0.59
C ARG A 75 -19.68 -6.17 0.21
N LYS A 76 -18.53 -5.86 0.78
CA LYS A 76 -18.30 -4.62 1.56
C LYS A 76 -18.18 -3.38 0.67
N TYR A 77 -17.96 -3.55 -0.63
CA TYR A 77 -18.00 -2.45 -1.59
C TYR A 77 -19.37 -2.39 -2.26
N THR A 78 -20.16 -1.39 -1.91
CA THR A 78 -21.43 -1.10 -2.58
C THR A 78 -21.53 0.40 -2.79
N VAL A 79 -21.74 0.82 -4.04
CA VAL A 79 -21.92 2.24 -4.35
C VAL A 79 -23.21 2.74 -3.71
N PRO A 80 -23.17 3.78 -2.87
CA PRO A 80 -24.38 4.35 -2.29
C PRO A 80 -25.32 4.88 -3.38
N LYS A 81 -26.64 4.69 -3.21
CA LYS A 81 -27.63 5.24 -4.16
C LYS A 81 -27.66 6.77 -4.11
N SER A 82 -27.51 7.34 -2.91
CA SER A 82 -27.39 8.79 -2.70
C SER A 82 -26.01 9.29 -3.11
N ASN A 83 -25.94 10.41 -3.85
CA ASN A 83 -24.69 11.01 -4.33
C ASN A 83 -23.78 10.02 -5.08
N ALA A 84 -24.37 9.10 -5.86
CA ALA A 84 -23.64 8.03 -6.52
C ALA A 84 -22.51 8.54 -7.43
N ALA A 85 -22.73 9.63 -8.16
CA ALA A 85 -21.71 10.25 -9.03
C ALA A 85 -20.48 10.69 -8.22
N PHE A 86 -20.69 11.37 -7.08
CA PHE A 86 -19.63 11.79 -6.18
C PHE A 86 -18.84 10.58 -5.63
N TRP A 87 -19.53 9.54 -5.17
CA TRP A 87 -18.88 8.35 -4.61
C TRP A 87 -18.08 7.58 -5.65
N LYS A 88 -18.62 7.40 -6.86
CA LYS A 88 -17.90 6.77 -7.98
C LYS A 88 -16.63 7.55 -8.30
N ALA A 89 -16.71 8.87 -8.45
CA ALA A 89 -15.56 9.71 -8.73
C ALA A 89 -14.54 9.72 -7.58
N LYS A 90 -14.99 9.70 -6.32
CA LYS A 90 -14.10 9.63 -5.15
C LYS A 90 -13.33 8.32 -5.08
N VAL A 91 -14.02 7.18 -5.26
CA VAL A 91 -13.39 5.86 -5.23
C VAL A 91 -12.45 5.67 -6.42
N ALA A 92 -12.82 6.15 -7.61
CA ALA A 92 -11.95 6.12 -8.79
C ALA A 92 -10.63 6.87 -8.52
N ARG A 93 -10.69 8.10 -7.99
CA ARG A 93 -9.51 8.87 -7.62
C ARG A 93 -8.64 8.21 -6.54
N ASN A 94 -9.26 7.55 -5.57
CA ASN A 94 -8.51 6.80 -4.55
C ASN A 94 -7.75 5.63 -5.20
N ARG A 95 -8.40 4.86 -6.08
CA ARG A 95 -7.75 3.74 -6.79
C ARG A 95 -6.62 4.19 -7.70
N GLU A 96 -6.80 5.32 -8.38
CA GLU A 96 -5.74 5.97 -9.15
C GLU A 96 -4.56 6.32 -8.26
N ARG A 97 -4.79 6.99 -7.13
CA ARG A 97 -3.74 7.30 -6.15
C ARG A 97 -3.03 6.04 -5.64
N ASP A 98 -3.78 5.01 -5.26
CA ASP A 98 -3.20 3.75 -4.77
C ASP A 98 -2.28 3.13 -5.82
N MET A 99 -2.71 3.13 -7.10
CA MET A 99 -1.91 2.60 -8.19
C MET A 99 -0.61 3.40 -8.37
N LEU A 100 -0.67 4.73 -8.32
CA LEU A 100 0.51 5.59 -8.41
C LEU A 100 1.48 5.34 -7.26
N ASP A 101 0.97 5.23 -6.03
CA ASP A 101 1.78 4.98 -4.85
C ASP A 101 2.44 3.60 -4.90
N CYS A 102 1.71 2.55 -5.28
CA CYS A 102 2.24 1.20 -5.48
C CYS A 102 3.35 1.18 -6.54
N GLN A 103 3.09 1.73 -7.73
CA GLN A 103 4.07 1.78 -8.82
C GLN A 103 5.34 2.53 -8.42
N ARG A 104 5.18 3.64 -7.69
CA ARG A 104 6.32 4.41 -7.20
C ARG A 104 7.15 3.64 -6.18
N LEU A 105 6.52 2.90 -5.27
CA LEU A 105 7.19 2.05 -4.29
C LEU A 105 7.95 0.90 -4.98
N GLU A 106 7.34 0.24 -5.95
CA GLU A 106 7.96 -0.84 -6.73
C GLU A 106 9.18 -0.34 -7.53
N THR A 107 9.07 0.85 -8.11
CA THR A 107 10.16 1.49 -8.87
C THR A 107 11.42 1.74 -8.01
N ILE A 108 11.24 2.12 -6.75
CA ILE A 108 12.35 2.28 -5.79
C ILE A 108 12.74 0.94 -5.12
N GLY A 109 12.14 -0.18 -5.55
CA GLY A 109 12.49 -1.53 -5.15
C GLY A 109 11.90 -1.98 -3.82
N TRP A 110 10.73 -1.47 -3.41
CA TRP A 110 9.94 -2.05 -2.33
C TRP A 110 9.00 -3.11 -2.88
N ASN A 111 8.80 -4.18 -2.12
CA ASN A 111 7.69 -5.09 -2.32
C ASN A 111 6.42 -4.48 -1.70
N VAL A 112 5.32 -4.47 -2.45
CA VAL A 112 4.05 -3.86 -2.00
C VAL A 112 3.01 -4.94 -1.82
N VAL A 113 2.49 -5.07 -0.59
CA VAL A 113 1.45 -6.03 -0.25
C VAL A 113 0.17 -5.27 0.07
N THR A 114 -0.89 -5.56 -0.66
CA THR A 114 -2.22 -5.01 -0.35
C THR A 114 -3.04 -6.05 0.39
N VAL A 115 -3.65 -5.63 1.49
CA VAL A 115 -4.52 -6.46 2.32
C VAL A 115 -5.86 -5.77 2.44
N TRP A 116 -6.95 -6.47 2.13
CA TRP A 116 -8.28 -5.88 2.12
C TRP A 116 -9.01 -6.12 3.44
N GLU A 117 -9.82 -5.15 3.90
CA GLU A 117 -10.59 -5.30 5.14
C GLU A 117 -11.55 -6.50 5.16
N CYS A 118 -11.92 -7.05 3.99
CA CYS A 118 -12.74 -8.26 3.90
C CYS A 118 -11.97 -9.53 4.21
N GLU A 119 -10.65 -9.52 4.08
CA GLU A 119 -9.75 -10.63 4.40
C GLU A 119 -9.37 -10.64 5.89
N LEU A 120 -9.73 -9.58 6.62
CA LEU A 120 -9.31 -9.35 8.01
C LEU A 120 -10.39 -9.63 9.04
N ASP A 121 -11.41 -10.42 8.69
CA ASP A 121 -12.31 -10.96 9.69
C ASP A 121 -11.61 -12.05 10.53
N LYS A 122 -12.23 -12.46 11.64
CA LYS A 122 -11.63 -13.44 12.54
C LYS A 122 -11.36 -14.80 11.88
N ALA A 123 -12.12 -15.17 10.85
CA ALA A 123 -12.00 -16.46 10.19
C ALA A 123 -10.83 -16.49 9.20
N HIS A 124 -10.59 -15.38 8.50
CA HIS A 124 -9.59 -15.29 7.44
C HIS A 124 -8.26 -14.67 7.90
N LEU A 125 -8.24 -13.95 9.02
CA LEU A 125 -7.05 -13.21 9.50
C LEU A 125 -5.78 -14.09 9.55
N ALA A 126 -5.87 -15.30 10.10
CA ALA A 126 -4.71 -16.18 10.21
C ALA A 126 -4.13 -16.53 8.83
N GLN A 127 -4.99 -16.97 7.90
CA GLN A 127 -4.61 -17.30 6.53
C GLN A 127 -4.04 -16.09 5.78
N THR A 128 -4.64 -14.91 5.97
CA THR A 128 -4.13 -13.68 5.37
C THR A 128 -2.73 -13.36 5.87
N VAL A 129 -2.46 -13.54 7.17
CA VAL A 129 -1.11 -13.31 7.70
C VAL A 129 -0.13 -14.40 7.26
N ASP A 130 -0.55 -15.66 7.11
CA ASP A 130 0.31 -16.72 6.54
C ASP A 130 0.76 -16.36 5.10
N ARG A 131 -0.16 -15.81 4.29
CA ARG A 131 0.17 -15.28 2.95
C ARG A 131 1.19 -14.14 3.05
N ILE A 132 0.96 -13.19 3.95
CA ILE A 132 1.88 -12.06 4.16
C ILE A 132 3.26 -12.58 4.55
N GLU A 133 3.37 -13.55 5.46
CA GLU A 133 4.64 -14.12 5.89
C GLU A 133 5.41 -14.78 4.74
N THR A 134 4.71 -15.50 3.87
CA THR A 134 5.30 -16.10 2.67
C THR A 134 5.88 -15.01 1.75
N GLU A 135 5.14 -13.93 1.52
CA GLU A 135 5.61 -12.80 0.71
C GLU A 135 6.76 -12.03 1.38
N LEU A 136 6.74 -11.92 2.72
CA LEU A 136 7.82 -11.30 3.47
C LEU A 136 9.11 -12.12 3.31
N GLU A 137 9.05 -13.43 3.49
CA GLU A 137 10.24 -14.28 3.40
C GLU A 137 10.82 -14.29 1.99
N ALA A 138 9.98 -14.37 0.96
CA ALA A 138 10.42 -14.22 -0.43
C ALA A 138 11.09 -12.86 -0.69
N GLY A 139 10.52 -11.78 -0.15
CA GLY A 139 11.08 -10.43 -0.22
C GLY A 139 12.43 -10.31 0.48
N ARG A 140 12.57 -10.96 1.65
CA ARG A 140 13.82 -10.98 2.43
C ARG A 140 14.96 -11.62 1.67
N VAL A 141 14.78 -12.83 1.15
CA VAL A 141 15.83 -13.55 0.41
C VAL A 141 16.31 -12.72 -0.78
N LYS A 142 15.37 -12.23 -1.60
CA LYS A 142 15.68 -11.38 -2.77
C LYS A 142 16.45 -10.11 -2.36
N TRP A 143 16.06 -9.49 -1.24
CA TRP A 143 16.68 -8.26 -0.76
C TRP A 143 18.06 -8.48 -0.16
N GLU A 144 18.25 -9.55 0.62
CA GLU A 144 19.54 -9.94 1.19
C GLU A 144 20.55 -10.22 0.07
N ASP A 145 20.17 -11.00 -0.95
CA ASP A 145 20.98 -11.28 -2.13
C ASP A 145 21.35 -10.01 -2.89
N TYR A 146 20.37 -9.12 -3.12
CA TYR A 146 20.60 -7.84 -3.78
C TYR A 146 21.60 -6.97 -3.00
N ARG A 147 21.43 -6.87 -1.66
CA ARG A 147 22.32 -6.07 -0.80
C ARG A 147 23.72 -6.65 -0.81
N GLN A 148 23.87 -7.97 -0.73
CA GLN A 148 25.17 -8.63 -0.73
C GLN A 148 25.91 -8.38 -2.05
N ARG A 149 25.25 -8.63 -3.19
CA ARG A 149 25.84 -8.38 -4.51
C ARG A 149 26.20 -6.92 -4.72
N ARG A 150 25.32 -5.99 -4.33
CA ARG A 150 25.58 -4.55 -4.44
C ARG A 150 26.78 -4.09 -3.61
N ARG A 151 27.06 -4.73 -2.47
CA ARG A 151 28.24 -4.42 -1.64
C ARG A 151 29.53 -4.97 -2.25
N GLN A 152 29.46 -6.13 -2.89
CA GLN A 152 30.62 -6.83 -3.42
C GLN A 152 31.01 -6.35 -4.83
N ASP A 153 30.05 -5.94 -5.64
CA ASP A 153 30.25 -5.56 -7.03
C ASP A 153 29.82 -4.11 -7.28
N ARG A 154 30.82 -3.24 -7.46
CA ARG A 154 30.64 -1.83 -7.77
C ARG A 154 30.01 -1.60 -9.14
N GLN A 155 30.32 -2.42 -10.15
CA GLN A 155 29.74 -2.30 -11.49
C GLN A 155 28.25 -2.64 -11.43
N PHE A 156 27.89 -3.74 -10.76
CA PHE A 156 26.50 -4.08 -10.50
C PHE A 156 25.77 -2.94 -9.77
N ALA A 157 26.37 -2.33 -8.75
CA ALA A 157 25.76 -1.22 -8.03
C ALA A 157 25.44 -0.01 -8.94
N ILE A 158 26.34 0.34 -9.86
CA ILE A 158 26.16 1.41 -10.84
C ILE A 158 25.08 1.04 -11.86
N GLU A 159 25.13 -0.17 -12.39
CA GLU A 159 24.15 -0.68 -13.35
C GLU A 159 22.74 -0.70 -12.76
N GLN A 160 22.58 -1.19 -11.54
CA GLN A 160 21.29 -1.21 -10.86
C GLN A 160 20.75 0.20 -10.58
N ALA A 161 21.64 1.16 -10.23
CA ALA A 161 21.23 2.55 -10.05
C ALA A 161 20.76 3.18 -11.37
N ARG A 162 21.43 2.87 -12.49
CA ARG A 162 21.01 3.27 -13.84
C ARG A 162 19.67 2.65 -14.21
N ARG A 163 19.54 1.33 -14.07
CA ARG A 163 18.32 0.57 -14.37
C ARG A 163 17.12 1.08 -13.58
N ARG A 164 17.29 1.41 -12.30
CA ARG A 164 16.20 2.02 -11.49
C ARG A 164 15.75 3.37 -12.03
N ARG A 165 16.66 4.22 -12.52
CA ARG A 165 16.30 5.50 -13.14
C ARG A 165 15.58 5.30 -14.47
N GLU A 166 16.02 4.34 -15.28
CA GLU A 166 15.37 3.99 -16.54
C GLU A 166 13.97 3.44 -16.31
N ILE A 167 13.80 2.49 -15.38
CA ILE A 167 12.48 1.98 -14.97
C ILE A 167 11.59 3.12 -14.47
N ALA A 168 12.11 4.00 -13.61
CA ALA A 168 11.34 5.14 -13.12
C ALA A 168 10.84 6.04 -14.24
N ALA A 169 11.70 6.37 -15.21
CA ALA A 169 11.32 7.20 -16.36
C ALA A 169 10.27 6.53 -17.25
N ILE A 170 10.39 5.21 -17.47
CA ILE A 170 9.40 4.43 -18.23
C ILE A 170 8.05 4.45 -17.52
N VAL A 171 8.04 4.12 -16.22
CA VAL A 171 6.82 4.10 -15.41
C VAL A 171 6.18 5.50 -15.33
N GLU A 172 6.96 6.56 -15.15
CA GLU A 172 6.46 7.94 -15.20
C GLU A 172 5.79 8.27 -16.54
N ALA A 173 6.39 7.86 -17.65
CA ALA A 173 5.84 8.09 -18.99
C ALA A 173 4.54 7.29 -19.21
N GLU A 174 4.52 6.01 -18.84
CA GLU A 174 3.34 5.14 -18.94
C GLU A 174 2.17 5.68 -18.10
N LEU A 175 2.43 6.07 -16.86
CA LEU A 175 1.41 6.64 -15.99
C LEU A 175 0.92 8.00 -16.53
N SER A 176 1.83 8.85 -17.02
CA SER A 176 1.44 10.14 -17.58
C SER A 176 0.53 9.99 -18.80
N GLN A 177 0.82 9.01 -19.65
CA GLN A 177 -0.03 8.65 -20.79
C GLN A 177 -1.39 8.12 -20.31
N GLN A 178 -1.40 7.21 -19.34
CA GLN A 178 -2.61 6.59 -18.83
C GLN A 178 -3.58 7.62 -18.21
N PHE A 179 -3.05 8.60 -17.47
CA PHE A 179 -3.85 9.58 -16.74
C PHE A 179 -4.00 10.92 -17.46
N GLY A 180 -3.37 11.10 -18.62
CA GLY A 180 -3.44 12.35 -19.40
C GLY A 180 -2.91 13.57 -18.64
N THR A 181 -2.03 13.36 -17.66
CA THR A 181 -1.44 14.41 -16.82
C THR A 181 0.03 14.10 -16.60
N GLU A 182 0.85 15.14 -16.38
CA GLU A 182 2.28 14.93 -16.15
C GLU A 182 2.53 14.35 -14.75
N ILE A 183 3.13 13.15 -14.71
CA ILE A 183 3.47 12.45 -13.47
C ILE A 183 4.99 12.39 -13.34
N ARG A 184 5.48 12.88 -12.20
CA ARG A 184 6.91 12.80 -11.83
C ARG A 184 7.07 12.27 -10.41
N PHE A 185 7.93 11.28 -10.24
CA PHE A 185 8.25 10.72 -8.93
C PHE A 185 9.28 11.61 -8.22
N ALA A 186 8.85 12.22 -7.11
CA ALA A 186 9.81 12.93 -6.26
C ALA A 186 10.88 11.96 -5.71
N ARG A 187 12.14 12.40 -5.67
CA ARG A 187 13.24 11.63 -5.09
C ARG A 187 12.97 11.40 -3.60
N THR A 188 12.80 10.14 -3.20
CA THR A 188 12.77 9.74 -1.79
C THR A 188 14.18 9.87 -1.22
N ARG A 189 14.46 10.94 -0.47
CA ARG A 189 15.72 11.10 0.27
C ARG A 189 15.68 10.26 1.57
N GLY A 190 16.72 9.48 1.82
CA GLY A 190 17.08 8.98 3.15
C GLY A 190 16.53 7.63 3.62
N TYR A 191 15.44 7.08 3.07
CA TYR A 191 14.90 5.82 3.61
C TYR A 191 15.71 4.56 3.22
N ASP A 192 16.41 4.62 2.10
CA ASP A 192 17.27 3.52 1.62
C ASP A 192 18.63 3.45 2.32
N GLU A 193 19.05 4.54 2.99
CA GLU A 193 20.33 4.64 3.70
C GLU A 193 20.21 4.34 5.20
N GLU A 194 19.01 4.49 5.78
CA GLU A 194 18.73 4.32 7.22
C GLU A 194 18.35 2.87 7.64
N LEU A 195 18.48 1.85 6.76
CA LEU A 195 18.04 0.44 6.99
C LEU A 195 19.13 -0.63 6.75
#